data_AF-A0AAD2K472-F1
#
_entry.id   AF-A0AAD2K472-F1
#
_cell.length_a   1.000
_cell.length_b   1.000
_cell.length_c   1.000
_cell.angle_alpha   90.00
_cell.angle_beta   90.00
_cell.angle_gamma   90.00
#
_symmetry.space_group_name_H-M   'P 1'
#
loop_
_entity.id
_entity.type
_entity.pdbx_description
1 polymer ?
#
loop_
_entity_poly.entity_id
_entity_poly.type
_entity_poly.pdbx_seq_one_letter_code
_entity_poly.pdbx_strand_id
1 'polypeptide(L)'
;MNVPPPRRTARSSSPGHPHPTFKILDSTQVMPARDIHLDWKPPTVVKEQSEAFRSTAQTSTMVSAFFTLLSGVLFAAATCSGRVPTTESSRVLLWFRITSYAAMMLNVFGSVASLCIVDLIGDLTLSSSRRQPPTLGILPASTRPLQLLRRYGAPQNFPVVFAQWVIYLLLGIGFMLAQLILLVWIIEGLTAVSIVLTCICSTAGLSLFLSNVIGGKSD
;
A
#
# COMPACT_ATOMS: atom_id res chain seq x y z
N MET A 1 -4.29 16.51 -92.60
CA MET A 1 -4.01 15.26 -91.86
C MET A 1 -2.50 15.10 -91.76
N ASN A 2 -2.07 14.59 -90.61
CA ASN A 2 -0.79 14.89 -89.94
C ASN A 2 0.49 14.60 -90.72
N VAL A 3 1.37 15.61 -90.73
CA VAL A 3 2.80 15.57 -91.05
C VAL A 3 3.57 15.22 -89.75
N PRO A 4 4.56 14.31 -89.77
CA PRO A 4 5.37 14.04 -88.59
C PRO A 4 6.61 14.95 -88.53
N PRO A 5 7.03 15.38 -87.33
CA PRO A 5 8.42 15.79 -87.12
C PRO A 5 9.00 15.11 -85.85
N PRO A 6 10.27 15.35 -85.46
CA PRO A 6 11.31 14.34 -85.65
C PRO A 6 11.96 13.86 -84.34
N ARG A 7 12.75 12.80 -84.49
CA ARG A 7 13.64 12.16 -83.53
C ARG A 7 14.80 13.09 -83.10
N ARG A 8 15.00 13.28 -81.79
CA ARG A 8 16.30 13.61 -81.13
C ARG A 8 16.26 13.06 -79.69
N THR A 9 17.09 12.05 -79.38
CA THR A 9 18.33 12.13 -78.55
C THR A 9 18.11 12.88 -77.23
N ALA A 10 18.43 12.41 -76.03
CA ALA A 10 19.29 11.37 -75.48
C ALA A 10 18.70 11.12 -74.05
N ARG A 11 19.13 10.19 -73.19
CA ARG A 11 20.47 10.00 -72.66
C ARG A 11 20.36 9.01 -71.50
N SER A 12 21.46 8.31 -71.26
CA SER A 12 21.94 7.88 -69.94
C SER A 12 21.24 6.72 -69.23
N SER A 13 21.76 5.54 -69.53
CA SER A 13 22.33 4.60 -68.55
C SER A 13 22.47 5.09 -67.10
N SER A 14 22.00 4.28 -66.15
CA SER A 14 22.72 4.03 -64.90
C SER A 14 22.42 2.60 -64.39
N PRO A 15 23.40 1.91 -63.77
CA PRO A 15 23.41 0.47 -63.57
C PRO A 15 22.68 0.03 -62.31
N GLY A 16 22.30 -1.25 -62.30
CA GLY A 16 21.57 -1.91 -61.23
C GLY A 16 22.24 -1.79 -59.86
N HIS A 17 21.45 -1.36 -58.89
CA HIS A 17 21.76 -1.58 -57.49
C HIS A 17 21.32 -2.99 -57.08
N PRO A 18 22.15 -3.73 -56.31
CA PRO A 18 21.78 -5.03 -55.78
C PRO A 18 20.71 -4.87 -54.68
N HIS A 19 19.73 -5.76 -54.72
CA HIS A 19 18.71 -5.96 -53.70
C HIS A 19 19.32 -6.10 -52.30
N PRO A 20 18.84 -5.37 -51.28
CA PRO A 20 19.15 -5.68 -49.89
C PRO A 20 18.43 -6.99 -49.50
N THR A 21 19.21 -8.05 -49.32
CA THR A 21 18.74 -9.28 -48.68
C THR A 21 18.42 -8.97 -47.22
N PHE A 22 17.14 -8.93 -46.89
CA PHE A 22 16.65 -8.77 -45.53
C PHE A 22 16.99 -10.04 -44.74
N LYS A 23 18.10 -10.01 -43.98
CA LYS A 23 18.37 -11.02 -42.96
C LYS A 23 17.34 -10.81 -41.86
N ILE A 24 16.35 -11.69 -41.81
CA ILE A 24 15.45 -11.84 -40.66
C ILE A 24 16.36 -12.20 -39.47
N LEU A 25 16.58 -11.24 -38.56
CA LEU A 25 17.25 -11.51 -37.30
C LEU A 25 16.35 -12.48 -36.52
N ASP A 26 16.93 -13.63 -36.20
CA ASP A 26 16.40 -14.63 -35.28
C ASP A 26 15.87 -13.95 -34.01
N SER A 27 14.57 -14.06 -33.77
CA SER A 27 13.83 -13.42 -32.67
C SER A 27 14.01 -14.13 -31.33
N THR A 28 15.13 -14.81 -31.13
CA THR A 28 15.45 -15.56 -29.91
C THR A 28 16.76 -15.13 -29.23
N GLN A 29 17.15 -13.85 -29.38
CA GLN A 29 17.99 -13.25 -28.35
C GLN A 29 17.12 -12.89 -27.14
N VAL A 30 16.89 -13.89 -26.28
CA VAL A 30 16.64 -13.62 -24.86
C VAL A 30 17.87 -12.88 -24.38
N MET A 31 17.80 -11.56 -24.24
CA MET A 31 18.86 -10.81 -23.59
C MET A 31 19.06 -11.47 -22.22
N PRO A 32 20.27 -11.96 -21.89
CA PRO A 32 20.53 -12.43 -20.54
C PRO A 32 20.18 -11.26 -19.63
N ALA A 33 19.37 -11.51 -18.60
CA ALA A 33 19.05 -10.54 -17.57
C ALA A 33 20.39 -9.93 -17.15
N ARG A 34 20.65 -8.70 -17.61
CA ARG A 34 21.86 -8.00 -17.25
C ARG A 34 21.69 -7.75 -15.76
N ASP A 35 22.37 -8.54 -14.94
CA ASP A 35 22.51 -8.27 -13.53
C ASP A 35 23.13 -6.89 -13.43
N ILE A 36 22.28 -5.88 -13.26
CA ILE A 36 22.71 -4.51 -13.01
C ILE A 36 23.22 -4.56 -11.57
N HIS A 37 24.49 -4.90 -11.41
CA HIS A 37 25.19 -4.79 -10.15
C HIS A 37 25.28 -3.30 -9.81
N LEU A 38 24.34 -2.87 -8.98
CA LEU A 38 24.06 -1.48 -8.70
C LEU A 38 24.70 -1.16 -7.35
N ASP A 39 25.99 -0.79 -7.37
CA ASP A 39 26.77 -0.45 -6.16
C ASP A 39 26.38 0.93 -5.59
N TRP A 40 25.09 1.27 -5.62
CA TRP A 40 24.56 2.47 -5.01
C TRP A 40 24.23 2.21 -3.54
N LYS A 41 25.02 2.79 -2.64
CA LYS A 41 24.73 2.77 -1.19
C LYS A 41 23.93 4.01 -0.81
N PRO A 42 22.65 3.88 -0.40
CA PRO A 42 21.92 5.02 0.14
C PRO A 42 22.57 5.50 1.46
N PRO A 43 22.39 6.76 1.85
CA PRO A 43 22.87 7.26 3.13
C PRO A 43 22.33 6.40 4.28
N THR A 44 23.14 6.18 5.32
CA THR A 44 22.79 5.33 6.47
C THR A 44 21.43 5.71 7.08
N VAL A 45 21.16 7.00 7.22
CA VAL A 45 19.87 7.51 7.73
C VAL A 45 18.66 7.10 6.87
N VAL A 46 18.80 7.05 5.54
CA VAL A 46 17.72 6.63 4.64
C VAL A 46 17.51 5.12 4.72
N LYS A 47 18.60 4.36 4.88
CA LYS A 47 18.55 2.91 5.02
C LYS A 47 17.89 2.49 6.33
N GLU A 48 18.31 3.06 7.45
CA GLU A 48 17.71 2.77 8.76
C GLU A 48 16.23 3.14 8.78
N GLN A 49 15.88 4.28 8.21
CA GLN A 49 14.49 4.73 8.18
C GLN A 49 13.62 3.88 7.24
N SER A 50 14.13 3.46 6.08
CA SER A 50 13.39 2.59 5.17
C SER A 50 13.20 1.20 5.77
N GLU A 51 14.19 0.67 6.48
CA GLU A 51 14.12 -0.59 7.21
C GLU A 51 13.09 -0.52 8.35
N ALA A 52 13.07 0.57 9.12
CA ALA A 52 12.07 0.81 10.15
C ALA A 52 10.64 0.86 9.58
N PHE A 53 10.44 1.57 8.46
CA PHE A 53 9.13 1.60 7.79
C PHE A 53 8.74 0.23 7.25
N ARG A 54 9.67 -0.52 6.65
CA ARG A 54 9.41 -1.87 6.16
C ARG A 54 9.00 -2.81 7.28
N SER A 55 9.74 -2.80 8.39
CA SER A 55 9.43 -3.60 9.57
C SER A 55 8.05 -3.25 10.12
N THR A 56 7.73 -1.96 10.21
CA THR A 56 6.41 -1.49 10.70
C THR A 56 5.27 -1.90 9.77
N ALA A 57 5.48 -1.84 8.46
CA ALA A 57 4.51 -2.31 7.48
C ALA A 57 4.31 -3.84 7.63
N GLN A 58 5.38 -4.62 7.71
CA GLN A 58 5.27 -6.08 7.92
C GLN A 58 4.50 -6.44 9.19
N THR A 59 4.84 -5.83 10.34
CA THR A 59 4.15 -6.11 11.60
C THR A 59 2.69 -5.67 11.54
N SER A 60 2.38 -4.52 10.93
CA SER A 60 1.00 -4.08 10.74
C SER A 60 0.17 -5.01 9.87
N THR A 61 0.79 -5.63 8.85
CA THR A 61 0.12 -6.63 7.99
C THR A 61 -0.30 -7.83 8.82
N MET A 62 0.61 -8.33 9.66
CA MET A 62 0.31 -9.44 10.57
C MET A 62 -0.82 -9.07 11.52
N VAL A 63 -0.74 -7.90 12.16
CA VAL A 63 -1.76 -7.42 13.11
C VAL A 63 -3.13 -7.28 12.43
N SER A 64 -3.20 -6.68 11.25
CA SER A 64 -4.45 -6.56 10.50
C SER A 64 -5.01 -7.92 10.10
N ALA A 65 -4.18 -8.86 9.67
CA ALA A 65 -4.62 -10.22 9.36
C ALA A 65 -5.21 -10.91 10.59
N PHE A 66 -4.58 -10.78 11.76
CA PHE A 66 -5.11 -11.28 13.02
C PHE A 66 -6.46 -10.64 13.38
N PHE A 67 -6.61 -9.33 13.20
CA PHE A 67 -7.89 -8.66 13.45
C PHE A 67 -8.99 -9.08 12.48
N THR A 68 -8.68 -9.29 11.20
CA THR A 68 -9.65 -9.87 10.24
C THR A 68 -10.12 -11.25 10.69
N LEU A 69 -9.18 -12.12 11.09
CA LEU A 69 -9.51 -13.47 11.57
C LEU A 69 -10.35 -13.41 12.85
N LEU A 70 -9.95 -12.58 13.82
CA LEU A 70 -10.68 -12.39 15.07
C LEU A 70 -12.09 -11.87 14.82
N SER A 71 -12.26 -10.85 13.98
CA SER A 71 -13.58 -10.34 13.57
C SER A 71 -14.44 -11.44 12.93
N GLY A 72 -13.84 -12.36 12.17
CA GLY A 72 -14.50 -13.54 11.62
C GLY A 72 -14.97 -14.54 12.66
N VAL A 73 -14.09 -14.88 13.60
CA VAL A 73 -14.44 -15.78 14.70
C VAL A 73 -15.54 -15.16 15.56
N LEU A 74 -15.46 -13.87 15.89
CA LEU A 74 -16.49 -13.18 16.68
C LEU A 74 -17.84 -13.16 15.95
N PHE A 75 -17.84 -12.89 14.65
CA PHE A 75 -19.05 -12.90 13.83
C PHE A 75 -19.67 -14.29 13.73
N ALA A 76 -18.86 -15.31 13.45
CA ALA A 76 -19.31 -16.70 13.38
C ALA A 76 -19.82 -17.18 14.74
N ALA A 77 -19.10 -16.89 15.83
CA ALA A 77 -19.52 -17.21 17.19
C ALA A 77 -20.89 -16.58 17.51
N ALA A 78 -21.09 -15.30 17.21
CA ALA A 78 -22.38 -14.63 17.44
C ALA A 78 -23.52 -15.25 16.62
N THR A 79 -23.27 -15.65 15.39
CA THR A 79 -24.31 -16.16 14.48
C THR A 79 -24.64 -17.64 14.72
N CYS A 80 -23.65 -18.45 15.07
CA CYS A 80 -23.80 -19.90 15.22
C CYS A 80 -24.18 -20.34 16.63
N SER A 81 -23.84 -19.56 17.66
CA SER A 81 -24.03 -20.00 19.06
C SER A 81 -25.48 -19.98 19.55
N GLY A 82 -26.43 -19.47 18.77
CA GLY A 82 -27.84 -19.36 19.18
C GLY A 82 -28.08 -18.49 20.43
N ARG A 83 -27.01 -17.84 20.95
CA ARG A 83 -27.02 -17.02 22.17
C ARG A 83 -27.55 -15.61 21.95
N VAL A 84 -27.90 -15.26 20.71
CA VAL A 84 -28.51 -13.97 20.39
C VAL A 84 -30.00 -14.05 20.75
N PRO A 85 -30.47 -13.31 21.76
CA PRO A 85 -31.88 -13.31 22.12
C PRO A 85 -32.70 -12.77 20.94
N THR A 86 -33.73 -13.48 20.51
CA THR A 86 -34.67 -13.03 19.46
C THR A 86 -35.43 -11.75 19.83
N THR A 87 -35.34 -11.34 21.10
CA THR A 87 -35.96 -10.16 21.69
C THR A 87 -35.08 -8.90 21.70
N GLU A 88 -33.79 -9.01 21.38
CA GLU A 88 -32.91 -7.84 21.25
C GLU A 88 -33.30 -6.98 20.05
N SER A 89 -33.14 -5.66 20.18
CA SER A 89 -33.60 -4.72 19.16
C SER A 89 -32.94 -5.01 17.80
N SER A 90 -33.76 -5.28 16.78
CA SER A 90 -33.32 -5.57 15.39
C SER A 90 -32.24 -4.62 14.87
N ARG A 91 -32.19 -3.39 15.42
CA ARG A 91 -31.19 -2.36 15.12
C ARG A 91 -29.78 -2.72 15.61
N VAL A 92 -29.59 -3.19 16.85
CA VAL A 92 -28.26 -3.50 17.41
C VAL A 92 -27.60 -4.65 16.65
N LEU A 93 -28.39 -5.66 16.29
CA LEU A 93 -27.92 -6.78 15.45
C LEU A 93 -27.53 -6.34 14.04
N LEU A 94 -28.31 -5.44 13.44
CA LEU A 94 -27.97 -4.86 12.14
C LEU A 94 -26.65 -4.07 12.22
N TRP A 95 -26.48 -3.23 13.25
CA TRP A 95 -25.23 -2.50 13.46
C TRP A 95 -24.05 -3.44 13.70
N PHE A 96 -24.22 -4.50 14.49
CA PHE A 96 -23.17 -5.50 14.70
C PHE A 96 -22.74 -6.15 13.37
N ARG A 97 -23.68 -6.49 12.48
CA ARG A 97 -23.37 -7.05 11.16
C ARG A 97 -22.59 -6.08 10.30
N ILE A 98 -23.06 -4.83 10.18
CA ILE A 98 -22.39 -3.79 9.38
C ILE A 98 -20.97 -3.58 9.90
N THR A 99 -20.82 -3.42 11.21
CA THR A 99 -19.53 -3.19 11.87
C THR A 99 -18.59 -4.38 11.67
N SER A 100 -19.10 -5.62 11.73
CA SER A 100 -18.29 -6.83 11.49
C SER A 100 -17.74 -6.90 10.06
N TYR A 101 -18.59 -6.65 9.05
CA TYR A 101 -18.14 -6.63 7.65
C TYR A 101 -17.16 -5.47 7.38
N ALA A 102 -17.43 -4.29 7.94
CA ALA A 102 -16.54 -3.14 7.83
C ALA A 102 -15.18 -3.43 8.48
N ALA A 103 -15.16 -4.01 9.69
CA ALA A 103 -13.92 -4.39 10.38
C ALA A 103 -13.09 -5.36 9.55
N MET A 104 -13.71 -6.42 9.01
CA MET A 104 -13.02 -7.39 8.15
C MET A 104 -12.42 -6.73 6.91
N MET A 105 -13.24 -5.99 6.15
CA MET A 105 -12.84 -5.39 4.88
C MET A 105 -11.75 -4.34 5.08
N LEU A 106 -11.89 -3.47 6.09
CA LEU A 106 -10.90 -2.44 6.37
C LEU A 106 -9.56 -3.03 6.83
N ASN A 107 -9.57 -4.09 7.63
CA ASN A 107 -8.33 -4.78 8.02
C ASN A 107 -7.69 -5.53 6.83
N VAL A 108 -8.49 -6.10 5.91
CA VAL A 108 -7.97 -6.68 4.66
C VAL A 108 -7.34 -5.58 3.79
N PHE A 109 -8.03 -4.45 3.59
CA PHE A 109 -7.46 -3.32 2.84
C PHE A 109 -6.22 -2.74 3.51
N GLY A 110 -6.19 -2.66 4.85
CA GLY A 110 -5.00 -2.28 5.62
C GLY A 110 -3.83 -3.24 5.37
N SER A 111 -4.09 -4.55 5.34
CA SER A 111 -3.08 -5.58 5.04
C SER A 111 -2.53 -5.44 3.63
N VAL A 112 -3.42 -5.28 2.63
CA VAL A 112 -3.02 -5.10 1.22
C VAL A 112 -2.23 -3.80 1.03
N ALA A 113 -2.70 -2.71 1.63
CA ALA A 113 -2.00 -1.42 1.58
C ALA A 113 -0.62 -1.50 2.24
N SER A 114 -0.50 -2.29 3.31
CA SER A 114 0.77 -2.51 4.00
C SER A 114 1.77 -3.31 3.16
N LEU A 115 1.31 -4.38 2.50
CA LEU A 115 2.12 -5.11 1.52
C LEU A 115 2.57 -4.20 0.38
N CYS A 116 1.69 -3.34 -0.13
CA CYS A 116 2.04 -2.36 -1.16
C CYS A 116 3.14 -1.40 -0.67
N ILE A 117 3.10 -0.95 0.58
CA ILE A 117 4.17 -0.13 1.18
C ILE A 117 5.48 -0.91 1.28
N VAL A 118 5.45 -2.19 1.67
CA VAL A 118 6.65 -3.05 1.72
C VAL A 118 7.30 -3.17 0.35
N ASP A 119 6.52 -3.40 -0.69
CA ASP A 119 7.00 -3.51 -2.07
C ASP A 119 7.58 -2.18 -2.55
N LEU A 120 6.86 -1.08 -2.32
CA LEU A 120 7.31 0.25 -2.70
C LEU A 120 8.62 0.66 -2.03
N ILE A 121 8.81 0.24 -0.76
CA ILE A 121 10.05 0.45 -0.02
C ILE A 121 11.17 -0.44 -0.56
N GLY A 122 10.87 -1.68 -0.96
CA GLY A 122 11.83 -2.57 -1.63
C GLY A 122 12.39 -1.93 -2.91
N ASP A 123 11.52 -1.31 -3.70
CA ASP A 123 11.86 -0.65 -4.97
C ASP A 123 12.59 0.70 -4.81
N LEU A 124 12.68 1.25 -3.58
CA LEU A 124 13.38 2.52 -3.33
C LEU A 124 14.85 2.42 -3.71
N THR A 125 15.51 1.29 -3.44
CA THR A 125 16.94 1.11 -3.75
C THR A 125 17.19 1.18 -5.25
N LEU A 126 16.40 0.47 -6.04
CA LEU A 126 16.43 0.48 -7.51
C LEU A 126 16.03 1.83 -8.11
N SER A 127 15.10 2.55 -7.49
CA SER A 127 14.65 3.86 -7.96
C SER A 127 15.66 4.97 -7.62
N SER A 128 16.32 4.86 -6.47
CA SER A 128 17.29 5.83 -5.98
C SER A 128 18.57 5.86 -6.82
N SER A 129 18.98 4.73 -7.37
CA SER A 129 20.16 4.62 -8.23
C SER A 129 19.94 5.14 -9.65
N ARG A 130 18.68 5.19 -10.12
CA ARG A 130 18.31 5.73 -11.43
C ARG A 130 18.17 7.24 -11.43
N ARG A 131 18.05 7.87 -10.26
CA ARG A 131 17.97 9.33 -10.12
C ARG A 131 19.35 9.91 -9.89
N GLN A 132 19.59 11.12 -10.40
CA GLN A 132 20.81 11.85 -10.09
C GLN A 132 20.94 11.97 -8.55
N PRO A 133 22.14 11.70 -8.01
CA PRO A 133 22.36 11.80 -6.58
C PRO A 133 21.97 13.22 -6.13
N PRO A 134 21.18 13.36 -5.04
CA PRO A 134 20.85 14.68 -4.53
C PRO A 134 22.14 15.44 -4.21
N THR A 135 22.21 16.71 -4.58
CA THR A 135 23.35 17.58 -4.31
C THR A 135 23.67 17.51 -2.82
N LEU A 136 24.91 17.10 -2.48
CA LEU A 136 25.43 17.07 -1.12
C LEU A 136 25.14 18.40 -0.44
N GLY A 137 24.31 18.38 0.60
CA GLY A 137 23.88 19.56 1.31
C GLY A 137 23.32 19.19 2.68
N ILE A 138 23.41 20.13 3.60
CA ILE A 138 22.87 19.99 4.96
C ILE A 138 21.37 19.80 4.84
N LEU A 139 20.87 18.64 5.26
CA LEU A 139 19.43 18.48 5.44
C LEU A 139 19.00 19.29 6.65
N PRO A 140 18.04 20.20 6.51
CA PRO A 140 17.49 20.89 7.68
C PRO A 140 16.90 19.85 8.62
N ALA A 141 17.18 19.99 9.93
CA ALA A 141 16.69 19.08 10.97
C ALA A 141 15.15 18.95 10.97
N SER A 142 14.43 19.89 10.37
CA SER A 142 12.99 19.87 10.17
C SER A 142 12.49 18.96 9.03
N THR A 143 13.39 18.27 8.30
CA THR A 143 12.99 17.41 7.18
C THR A 143 12.23 16.19 7.70
N ARG A 144 10.93 16.12 7.42
CA ARG A 144 10.11 14.99 7.86
C ARG A 144 10.58 13.68 7.23
N PRO A 145 10.46 12.54 7.94
CA PRO A 145 10.82 11.21 7.45
C PRO A 145 10.27 10.90 6.03
N LEU A 146 8.99 11.20 5.81
CA LEU A 146 8.32 11.01 4.52
C LEU A 146 8.86 11.89 3.39
N GLN A 147 9.28 13.12 3.71
CA GLN A 147 9.87 14.04 2.73
C GLN A 147 11.29 13.60 2.36
N LEU A 148 12.01 13.00 3.30
CA LEU A 148 13.33 12.41 3.07
C LEU A 148 13.24 11.28 2.06
N LEU A 149 12.34 10.32 2.25
CA LEU A 149 12.14 9.21 1.31
C LEU A 149 11.76 9.70 -0.11
N ARG A 150 10.90 10.73 -0.20
CA ARG A 150 10.54 11.35 -1.49
C ARG A 150 11.76 11.93 -2.22
N ARG A 151 12.67 12.56 -1.49
CA ARG A 151 13.90 13.16 -2.05
C ARG A 151 14.88 12.10 -2.57
N TYR A 152 14.88 10.91 -1.97
CA TYR A 152 15.79 9.81 -2.31
C TYR A 152 15.21 8.76 -3.28
N GLY A 153 14.03 8.97 -3.85
CA GLY A 153 13.52 8.11 -4.92
C GLY A 153 12.10 7.63 -4.76
N ALA A 154 11.42 7.90 -3.64
CA ALA A 154 10.02 7.49 -3.49
C ALA A 154 9.13 8.18 -4.55
N PRO A 155 8.10 7.49 -5.05
CA PRO A 155 7.15 8.06 -5.99
C PRO A 155 6.39 9.23 -5.35
N GLN A 156 5.93 10.17 -6.17
CA GLN A 156 5.24 11.38 -5.70
C GLN A 156 3.97 11.08 -4.87
N ASN A 157 3.36 9.93 -5.11
CA ASN A 157 2.13 9.48 -4.43
C ASN A 157 2.42 8.76 -3.11
N PHE A 158 3.69 8.50 -2.75
CA PHE A 158 4.06 7.80 -1.52
C PHE A 158 3.40 8.35 -0.24
N PRO A 159 3.42 9.67 0.05
CA PRO A 159 2.78 10.18 1.27
C PRO A 159 1.27 9.97 1.29
N VAL A 160 0.62 9.92 0.13
CA VAL A 160 -0.83 9.65 0.03
C VAL A 160 -1.10 8.18 0.31
N VAL A 161 -0.33 7.26 -0.30
CA VAL A 161 -0.45 5.82 -0.05
C VAL A 161 -0.18 5.51 1.43
N PHE A 162 0.85 6.14 2.00
CA PHE A 162 1.19 6.00 3.41
C PHE A 162 0.06 6.50 4.33
N ALA A 163 -0.50 7.69 4.05
CA ALA A 163 -1.64 8.21 4.81
C ALA A 163 -2.86 7.29 4.70
N GLN A 164 -3.14 6.78 3.51
CA GLN A 164 -4.24 5.86 3.26
C GLN A 164 -4.08 4.55 4.05
N TRP A 165 -2.88 3.99 4.07
CA TRP A 165 -2.54 2.81 4.86
C TRP A 165 -2.79 3.04 6.35
N VAL A 166 -2.33 4.17 6.89
CA VAL A 166 -2.58 4.54 8.30
C VAL A 166 -4.08 4.72 8.58
N ILE A 167 -4.82 5.36 7.68
CA ILE A 167 -6.27 5.55 7.84
C ILE A 167 -7.00 4.21 7.88
N TYR A 168 -6.71 3.29 6.96
CA TYR A 168 -7.35 1.97 6.95
C TYR A 168 -7.02 1.15 8.19
N LEU A 169 -5.78 1.20 8.67
CA LEU A 169 -5.39 0.55 9.92
C LEU A 169 -6.18 1.09 11.13
N LEU A 170 -6.18 2.41 11.31
CA LEU A 170 -6.85 3.05 12.44
C LEU A 170 -8.36 2.82 12.40
N LEU A 171 -8.96 2.94 11.21
CA LEU A 171 -10.39 2.71 11.03
C LEU A 171 -10.73 1.23 11.28
N GLY A 172 -9.92 0.30 10.76
CA GLY A 172 -10.07 -1.14 11.00
C GLY A 172 -10.02 -1.52 12.48
N ILE A 173 -9.09 -0.93 13.24
CA ILE A 173 -9.00 -1.10 14.70
C ILE A 173 -10.26 -0.53 15.38
N GLY A 174 -10.69 0.67 15.00
CA GLY A 174 -11.89 1.30 15.54
C GLY A 174 -13.15 0.46 15.33
N PHE A 175 -13.36 -0.07 14.12
CA PHE A 175 -14.48 -0.95 13.81
C PHE A 175 -14.38 -2.29 14.56
N MET A 176 -13.19 -2.85 14.76
CA MET A 176 -13.01 -4.06 15.56
C MET A 176 -13.39 -3.84 17.03
N LEU A 177 -12.96 -2.72 17.62
CA LEU A 177 -13.35 -2.35 18.99
C LEU A 177 -14.86 -2.13 19.10
N ALA A 178 -15.47 -1.43 18.14
CA ALA A 178 -16.93 -1.26 18.10
C ALA A 178 -17.66 -2.61 17.97
N GLN A 179 -17.13 -3.54 17.17
CA GLN A 179 -17.67 -4.90 17.05
C GLN A 179 -17.62 -5.63 18.39
N LEU A 180 -16.52 -5.54 19.13
CA LEU A 180 -16.36 -6.15 20.44
C LEU A 180 -17.35 -5.56 21.47
N ILE A 181 -17.50 -4.23 21.50
CA ILE A 181 -18.46 -3.55 22.38
C ILE A 181 -19.90 -3.99 22.08
N LEU A 182 -20.28 -4.00 20.80
CA LEU A 182 -21.61 -4.44 20.37
C LEU A 182 -21.87 -5.90 20.72
N LEU A 183 -20.85 -6.78 20.60
CA LEU A 183 -20.99 -8.18 20.98
C LEU A 183 -21.26 -8.33 22.48
N VAL A 184 -20.54 -7.59 23.31
CA VAL A 184 -20.73 -7.59 24.77
C VAL A 184 -22.15 -7.13 25.12
N TRP A 185 -22.64 -6.09 24.44
CA TRP A 185 -24.00 -5.60 24.62
C TRP A 185 -25.05 -6.63 24.21
N ILE A 186 -24.81 -7.41 23.15
CA ILE A 186 -25.73 -8.47 22.69
C ILE A 186 -25.76 -9.65 23.67
N ILE A 187 -24.61 -10.06 24.22
CA ILE A 187 -24.51 -11.23 25.11
C ILE A 187 -25.01 -10.93 26.52
N GLU A 188 -24.57 -9.81 27.10
CA GLU A 188 -24.84 -9.45 28.51
C GLU A 188 -26.02 -8.50 28.68
N GLY A 189 -26.58 -7.96 27.59
CA GLY A 189 -27.62 -6.93 27.61
C GLY A 189 -27.16 -5.59 28.20
N LEU A 190 -28.13 -4.72 28.53
CA LEU A 190 -27.91 -3.44 29.22
C LEU A 190 -27.68 -3.62 30.74
N THR A 191 -26.79 -4.55 31.11
CA THR A 191 -26.37 -4.74 32.51
C THR A 191 -25.19 -3.84 32.86
N ALA A 192 -24.96 -3.61 34.16
CA ALA A 192 -23.84 -2.79 34.64
C ALA A 192 -22.47 -3.28 34.14
N VAL A 193 -22.34 -4.59 33.88
CA VAL A 193 -21.11 -5.22 33.38
C VAL A 193 -20.77 -4.74 31.96
N SER A 194 -21.76 -4.61 31.06
CA SER A 194 -21.49 -4.16 29.69
C SER A 194 -21.03 -2.70 29.64
N ILE A 195 -21.57 -1.85 30.51
CA ILE A 195 -21.15 -0.45 30.65
C ILE A 195 -19.70 -0.35 31.13
N VAL A 196 -19.34 -1.09 32.19
CA VAL A 196 -17.98 -1.10 32.73
C VAL A 196 -16.99 -1.63 31.68
N LEU A 197 -17.33 -2.71 30.99
CA LEU A 197 -16.46 -3.28 29.96
C LEU A 197 -16.28 -2.31 28.76
N THR A 198 -17.34 -1.60 28.39
CA THR A 198 -17.30 -0.57 27.35
C THR A 198 -16.38 0.59 27.76
N CYS A 199 -16.48 1.06 29.00
CA CYS A 199 -15.60 2.10 29.53
C CYS A 199 -14.14 1.65 29.56
N ILE A 200 -13.84 0.41 29.97
CA ILE A 200 -12.48 -0.13 29.98
C ILE A 200 -11.93 -0.23 28.55
N CYS A 201 -12.69 -0.80 27.61
CA CYS A 201 -12.24 -0.91 26.22
C CYS A 201 -12.01 0.47 25.58
N SER A 202 -12.90 1.44 25.87
CA SER A 202 -12.80 2.80 25.34
C SER A 202 -11.60 3.56 25.93
N THR A 203 -11.38 3.45 27.24
CA THR A 203 -10.25 4.10 27.92
C THR A 203 -8.91 3.47 27.52
N ALA A 204 -8.84 2.15 27.36
CA ALA A 204 -7.66 1.46 26.85
C ALA A 204 -7.34 1.87 25.40
N GLY A 205 -8.34 1.89 24.52
CA GLY A 205 -8.18 2.34 23.14
C GLY A 205 -7.76 3.81 23.05
N LEU A 206 -8.37 4.68 23.86
CA LEU A 206 -8.02 6.10 23.94
C LEU A 206 -6.61 6.30 24.50
N SER A 207 -6.21 5.54 25.52
CA SER A 207 -4.87 5.61 26.10
C SER A 207 -3.80 5.24 25.06
N LEU A 208 -4.01 4.16 24.30
CA LEU A 208 -3.11 3.78 23.21
C LEU A 208 -3.02 4.85 22.13
N PHE A 209 -4.15 5.48 21.78
CA PHE A 209 -4.15 6.57 20.81
C PHE A 209 -3.38 7.79 21.33
N LEU A 210 -3.64 8.20 22.57
CA LEU A 210 -2.96 9.34 23.20
C LEU A 210 -1.46 9.09 23.37
N SER A 211 -1.03 7.89 23.76
CA SER A 211 0.39 7.55 23.85
C SER A 211 1.10 7.68 22.50
N ASN A 212 0.46 7.29 21.40
CA ASN A 212 1.03 7.45 20.05
C ASN A 212 1.05 8.91 19.57
N VAL A 213 0.05 9.72 19.94
CA VAL A 213 -0.03 11.13 19.53
C VAL A 213 0.90 12.03 20.36
N ILE A 214 0.99 11.77 21.68
CA ILE A 214 1.79 12.57 22.61
C ILE A 214 3.27 12.14 22.57
N GLY A 215 3.55 10.85 22.40
CA GLY A 215 4.92 10.35 22.21
C GLY A 215 5.60 10.91 20.96
N GLY A 216 4.83 11.31 19.94
CA GLY A 216 5.36 11.97 18.73
C GLY A 216 5.64 13.48 18.88
N LYS A 217 5.49 14.06 20.07
CA LYS A 217 5.74 15.50 20.35
C LYS A 217 7.00 15.78 21.17
N SER A 218 7.75 14.75 21.54
CA SER A 218 9.02 14.91 22.25
C SER A 218 10.18 14.81 21.26
N ASP A 219 10.30 15.80 20.38
CA ASP A 219 11.53 16.23 19.68
C ASP A 219 11.33 17.65 19.11
#